data_AF-A0A9R0I328-F1
#
_entry.id   AF-A0A9R0I328-F1
#
_cell.length_a   1.000
_cell.length_b   1.000
_cell.length_c   1.000
_cell.angle_alpha   90.00
_cell.angle_beta   90.00
_cell.angle_gamma   90.00
#
_symmetry.space_group_name_H-M   'P 1'
#
loop_
_entity.id
_entity.type
_entity.pdbx_description
1 polymer ?
#
loop_
_entity_poly.entity_id
_entity_poly.type
_entity_poly.pdbx_seq_one_letter_code
_entity_poly.pdbx_strand_id
1 'polypeptide(L)'
;MFVFVMHPFDIGDRCKVDGVQMIVEEMNILTTVFLRYDMEKIYYPNSALLTKAISNFYRSPDMWDTIPITIDMSTPLVTINALKKATQ
;
A
#
# COMPACT_ATOMS: atom_id res chain seq x y z
N MET A 1 0.28 24.75 -3.98
CA MET A 1 -0.53 24.09 -5.04
C MET A 1 0.18 22.81 -5.49
N PHE A 2 0.16 21.74 -4.67
CA PHE A 2 0.95 20.50 -4.90
C PHE A 2 0.17 19.46 -5.71
N VAL A 3 -1.08 19.21 -5.32
CA VAL A 3 -1.96 18.19 -5.90
C VAL A 3 -2.27 18.46 -7.38
N PHE A 4 -2.29 19.72 -7.80
CA PHE A 4 -2.57 20.12 -9.19
C PHE A 4 -1.34 20.15 -10.11
N VAL A 5 -0.12 20.08 -9.56
CA VAL A 5 1.12 20.18 -10.36
C VAL A 5 1.79 18.82 -10.53
N MET A 6 1.98 18.09 -9.43
CA MET A 6 2.60 16.76 -9.48
C MET A 6 1.58 15.64 -9.67
N HIS A 7 0.37 15.84 -9.16
CA HIS A 7 -0.75 14.91 -9.28
C HIS A 7 -0.40 13.43 -9.05
N PRO A 8 0.19 13.09 -7.88
CA PRO A 8 0.68 11.73 -7.58
C PRO A 8 -0.45 10.70 -7.36
N PHE A 9 -1.67 11.15 -7.13
CA PHE A 9 -2.85 10.32 -6.89
C PHE A 9 -4.14 11.07 -7.23
N ASP A 10 -5.20 10.29 -7.46
CA ASP A 10 -6.59 10.74 -7.61
C ASP A 10 -7.46 10.31 -6.43
N ILE A 11 -8.67 10.86 -6.34
CA ILE A 11 -9.70 10.36 -5.44
C ILE A 11 -10.00 8.89 -5.81
N GLY A 12 -10.00 8.03 -4.79
CA GLY A 12 -10.18 6.57 -4.94
C GLY A 12 -8.86 5.79 -5.04
N ASP A 13 -7.72 6.45 -5.26
CA ASP A 13 -6.43 5.76 -5.32
C ASP A 13 -6.07 5.18 -3.95
N ARG A 14 -5.57 3.93 -3.96
CA ARG A 14 -4.97 3.32 -2.78
C ARG A 14 -3.51 3.76 -2.69
N CYS A 15 -3.18 4.47 -1.62
CA CYS A 15 -1.85 5.01 -1.37
C CYS A 15 -1.27 4.49 -0.06
N LYS A 16 0.05 4.36 0.02
CA LYS A 16 0.82 4.19 1.25
C LYS A 16 1.53 5.50 1.56
N VAL A 17 1.30 6.04 2.74
CA VAL A 17 2.02 7.21 3.27
C VAL A 17 2.52 6.85 4.66
N ASP A 18 3.81 7.08 4.93
CA ASP A 18 4.47 6.75 6.20
C ASP A 18 4.20 5.31 6.70
N GLY A 19 4.15 4.35 5.80
CA GLY A 19 3.91 2.95 6.16
C GLY A 19 2.43 2.56 6.26
N VAL A 20 1.51 3.51 6.32
CA VAL A 20 0.07 3.27 6.46
C VAL A 20 -0.60 3.23 5.09
N GLN A 21 -1.35 2.17 4.81
CA GLN A 21 -2.15 2.04 3.59
C GLN A 21 -3.53 2.65 3.80
N MET A 22 -3.97 3.44 2.82
CA MET A 22 -5.19 4.23 2.89
C MET A 22 -5.70 4.58 1.50
N ILE A 23 -6.97 4.94 1.40
CA ILE A 23 -7.62 5.35 0.15
C ILE A 23 -7.80 6.87 0.18
N VAL A 24 -7.51 7.55 -0.92
CA VAL A 24 -7.79 8.98 -1.06
C VAL A 24 -9.30 9.18 -1.11
N GLU A 25 -9.88 9.82 -0.10
CA GLU A 25 -11.32 10.06 -0.03
C GLU A 25 -11.68 11.43 -0.62
N GLU A 26 -10.96 12.48 -0.21
CA GLU A 26 -11.23 13.86 -0.63
C GLU A 26 -9.93 14.65 -0.82
N MET A 27 -9.91 15.52 -1.83
CA MET A 27 -8.81 16.45 -2.06
C MET A 27 -9.30 17.90 -1.93
N ASN A 28 -8.90 18.56 -0.85
CA ASN A 28 -9.14 19.98 -0.63
C ASN A 28 -7.91 20.81 -1.05
N ILE A 29 -8.09 22.13 -1.13
CA ILE A 29 -7.02 23.06 -1.56
C ILE A 29 -5.78 22.94 -0.65
N LEU A 30 -5.99 22.84 0.66
CA LEU A 30 -4.93 22.85 1.67
C LEU A 30 -4.69 21.48 2.31
N THR A 31 -5.67 20.57 2.25
CA THR A 31 -5.63 19.27 2.93
C THR A 31 -6.07 18.15 1.99
N THR A 32 -5.60 16.94 2.24
CA THR A 32 -6.10 15.72 1.62
C THR A 32 -6.61 14.80 2.72
N VAL A 33 -7.80 14.23 2.52
CA VAL A 33 -8.43 13.29 3.44
C VAL A 33 -8.22 11.89 2.90
N PHE A 34 -7.69 11.04 3.76
CA PHE A 34 -7.50 9.64 3.47
C PHE A 34 -8.34 8.79 4.41
N LEU A 35 -8.95 7.74 3.87
CA LEU A 35 -9.72 6.76 4.61
C LEU A 35 -8.87 5.50 4.83
N ARG A 36 -8.68 5.12 6.08
CA ARG A 36 -8.00 3.88 6.47
C ARG A 36 -8.99 2.72 6.49
N TYR A 37 -8.46 1.49 6.49
CA TYR A 37 -9.25 0.25 6.49
C TYR A 37 -10.24 0.11 7.65
N ASP A 38 -10.01 0.80 8.77
CA ASP A 38 -10.86 0.83 9.97
C ASP A 38 -11.85 2.00 9.98
N MET A 39 -12.06 2.63 8.81
CA MET A 39 -12.88 3.82 8.62
C MET A 39 -12.36 5.09 9.31
N GLU A 40 -11.11 5.07 9.83
CA GLU A 40 -10.46 6.27 10.35
C GLU A 40 -10.17 7.26 9.20
N LYS A 41 -10.66 8.50 9.36
CA LYS A 41 -10.33 9.60 8.46
C LYS A 41 -9.08 10.31 8.93
N ILE A 42 -8.06 10.33 8.09
CA ILE A 42 -6.78 10.96 8.37
C ILE A 42 -6.61 12.17 7.47
N TYR A 43 -6.35 13.31 8.09
CA TYR A 43 -6.20 14.59 7.41
C TYR A 43 -4.73 14.96 7.31
N TYR A 44 -4.23 15.06 6.09
CA TYR A 44 -2.87 15.56 5.84
C TYR A 44 -2.90 16.96 5.25
N PRO A 45 -2.12 17.92 5.78
CA PRO A 45 -1.87 19.15 5.05
C PRO A 45 -1.06 18.83 3.79
N ASN A 46 -1.45 19.42 2.66
CA ASN A 46 -0.81 19.19 1.36
C ASN A 46 0.68 19.57 1.39
N SER A 47 1.09 20.48 2.28
CA SER A 47 2.49 20.83 2.52
C SER A 47 3.31 19.70 3.13
N ALA A 48 2.72 18.84 3.96
CA ALA A 48 3.42 17.69 4.55
C ALA A 48 3.55 16.52 3.56
N LEU A 49 2.58 16.38 2.65
CA LEU A 49 2.64 15.33 1.61
C LEU A 49 3.75 15.57 0.58
N LEU A 50 4.22 16.82 0.43
CA LEU A 50 5.36 17.16 -0.44
C LEU A 50 6.67 16.50 -0.01
N THR A 51 6.88 16.35 1.30
CA THR A 51 8.14 15.83 1.85
C THR A 51 8.10 14.33 2.10
N LYS A 52 6.93 13.71 1.96
CA LYS A 52 6.72 12.29 2.25
C LYS A 52 6.73 11.47 0.97
N ALA A 53 7.28 10.27 1.06
CA ALA A 53 7.15 9.30 -0.01
C ALA A 53 5.70 8.80 -0.08
N ILE A 54 5.10 8.84 -1.28
CA ILE A 54 3.75 8.38 -1.54
C ILE A 54 3.85 7.17 -2.47
N SER A 55 3.48 5.98 -1.99
CA SER A 55 3.41 4.79 -2.85
C SER A 55 1.98 4.62 -3.35
N ASN A 56 1.75 4.71 -4.66
CA ASN A 56 0.42 4.56 -5.24
C ASN A 56 0.25 3.15 -5.81
N PHE A 57 -0.60 2.34 -5.19
CA PHE A 57 -0.84 0.96 -5.61
C PHE A 57 -1.73 0.89 -6.85
N TYR A 58 -2.65 1.83 -7.03
CA TYR A 58 -3.56 1.85 -8.18
C TYR A 58 -2.81 2.13 -9.49
N ARG A 59 -1.79 2.99 -9.42
CA ARG A 59 -0.95 3.35 -10.57
C ARG A 59 0.27 2.45 -10.78
N SER A 60 0.47 1.47 -9.90
CA SER A 60 1.57 0.50 -10.04
C SER A 60 1.15 -0.65 -10.96
N PRO A 61 2.06 -1.23 -11.75
CA PRO A 61 1.80 -2.45 -12.53
C PRO A 61 1.64 -3.66 -11.58
N ASP A 62 1.47 -4.86 -12.14
CA ASP A 62 1.35 -6.10 -11.38
C ASP A 62 2.38 -6.20 -10.26
N MET A 63 1.89 -6.15 -9.02
CA MET A 63 2.70 -6.21 -7.81
C MET A 63 2.83 -7.65 -7.33
N TRP A 64 3.98 -7.97 -6.76
CA TRP A 64 4.24 -9.26 -6.13
C TRP A 64 4.35 -9.10 -4.62
N ASP A 65 3.97 -10.15 -3.91
CA ASP A 65 4.14 -10.26 -2.46
C ASP A 65 4.93 -11.54 -2.15
N THR A 66 5.60 -11.58 -1.00
CA THR A 66 6.39 -12.73 -0.56
C THR A 66 6.02 -13.12 0.86
N ILE A 67 5.57 -14.36 1.02
CA ILE A 67 5.22 -14.93 2.31
C ILE A 67 6.37 -15.81 2.78
N PRO A 68 7.13 -15.41 3.83
CA PRO A 68 8.17 -16.27 4.38
C PRO A 68 7.54 -17.45 5.11
N ILE A 69 7.84 -18.67 4.67
CA ILE A 69 7.39 -19.91 5.31
C ILE A 69 8.55 -20.50 6.11
N THR A 70 8.31 -20.79 7.38
CA THR A 70 9.25 -21.52 8.22
C THR A 70 8.88 -23.00 8.24
N ILE A 71 9.88 -23.86 8.08
CA ILE A 71 9.70 -25.31 8.02
C ILE A 71 10.56 -25.90 9.13
N ASP A 72 9.96 -26.76 9.95
CA ASP A 72 10.70 -27.46 10.99
C ASP A 72 11.67 -28.47 10.38
N MET A 73 12.84 -28.64 11.00
CA MET A 73 13.90 -29.53 10.49
C MET A 73 13.44 -31.00 10.45
N SER A 74 12.47 -31.40 11.28
CA SER A 74 11.90 -32.76 11.26
C SER A 74 10.94 -33.01 10.11
N THR A 75 10.56 -31.98 9.34
CA THR A 75 9.61 -32.10 8.23
C THR A 75 10.21 -32.93 7.09
N PRO A 76 9.58 -34.03 6.66
CA PRO A 76 10.07 -34.85 5.56
C PRO A 76 10.15 -34.07 4.23
N LEU A 77 11.21 -34.31 3.45
CA LEU A 77 11.43 -33.69 2.13
C LEU A 77 10.26 -33.93 1.15
N VAL A 78 9.57 -35.07 1.28
CA VAL A 78 8.39 -35.41 0.46
C VAL A 78 7.29 -34.37 0.64
N THR A 79 7.03 -33.94 1.88
CA THR A 79 6.03 -32.93 2.21
C THR A 79 6.44 -31.54 1.71
N ILE A 80 7.73 -31.21 1.79
CA ILE A 80 8.26 -29.93 1.29
C ILE A 80 8.10 -29.85 -0.24
N ASN A 81 8.40 -30.93 -0.95
CA ASN A 81 8.24 -30.98 -2.41
C ASN A 81 6.77 -30.94 -2.82
N ALA A 82 5.88 -31.57 -2.04
CA ALA A 82 4.45 -31.46 -2.24
C ALA A 82 3.96 -30.02 -2.05
N LEU A 83 4.42 -29.32 -1.00
CA LEU A 83 4.11 -27.91 -0.75
C LEU A 83 4.58 -27.01 -1.90
N LYS A 84 5.82 -27.20 -2.37
CA LYS A 84 6.36 -26.45 -3.52
C LYS A 84 5.52 -26.63 -4.78
N LYS A 85 5.09 -27.87 -5.07
CA LYS A 85 4.26 -28.15 -6.25
C LYS A 85 2.85 -27.56 -6.14
N ALA A 86 2.32 -27.41 -4.93
CA ALA A 86 0.99 -26.85 -4.70
C ALA A 86 0.96 -25.31 -4.69
N THR A 87 2.11 -24.65 -4.57
CA THR A 87 2.24 -23.18 -4.44
C THR A 87 2.85 -22.50 -5.67
N GLN A 88 3.11 -23.28 -6.73
CA GLN A 88 3.65 -22.83 -8.02
C GLN A 88 2.57 -22.84 -9.09
#